data_AF-A0A920LDB9-F1
#
_entry.id   AF-A0A920LDB9-F1
#
_cell.length_a   1.000
_cell.length_b   1.000
_cell.length_c   1.000
_cell.angle_alpha   90.00
_cell.angle_beta   90.00
_cell.angle_gamma   90.00
#
_symmetry.space_group_name_H-M   'P 1'
#
loop_
_entity.id
_entity.type
_entity.pdbx_description
1 polymer ?
#
loop_
_entity_poly.entity_id
_entity_poly.type
_entity_poly.pdbx_seq_one_letter_code
_entity_poly.pdbx_strand_id
1 'polypeptide(L)' 'MADTQDRVPTVYIENGYVVNFDTNDPIEVSFRGNFEGLPTGLKNPELLSMIWHHGHNGSIVNGVPKNWFSKRRKKCDVE' A
#
# COMPACT_ATOMS: atom_id res chain seq x y z
N MET A 1 -8.15 -18.83 -0.45
CA MET A 1 -8.73 -17.71 -1.23
C MET A 1 -7.56 -17.06 -1.95
N ALA A 2 -7.47 -17.24 -3.27
CA ALA A 2 -6.38 -16.64 -4.05
C ALA A 2 -6.62 -15.15 -4.08
N ASP A 3 -5.54 -14.41 -3.89
CA ASP A 3 -5.61 -12.99 -3.71
C ASP A 3 -4.88 -12.24 -4.81
N THR A 4 -5.50 -11.20 -5.36
CA THR A 4 -4.92 -10.39 -6.43
C THR A 4 -3.74 -9.58 -5.86
N GLN A 5 -2.66 -9.43 -6.63
CA GLN A 5 -1.41 -8.76 -6.22
C GLN A 5 -1.54 -7.22 -6.04
N ASP A 6 -2.77 -6.72 -5.97
CA ASP A 6 -3.15 -5.31 -5.88
C ASP A 6 -3.55 -4.88 -4.47
N ARG A 7 -3.24 -5.73 -3.49
CA ARG A 7 -3.51 -5.50 -2.07
C ARG A 7 -2.25 -5.07 -1.33
N VAL A 8 -2.47 -4.45 -0.19
CA VAL A 8 -1.42 -4.06 0.75
C VAL A 8 -1.39 -5.06 1.92
N PRO A 9 -0.24 -5.25 2.59
CA PRO A 9 1.03 -4.57 2.37
C PRO A 9 1.82 -5.17 1.20
N THR A 10 2.50 -4.33 0.43
CA THR A 10 3.36 -4.75 -0.69
C THR A 10 4.76 -5.07 -0.16
N VAL A 11 4.93 -6.28 0.35
CA VAL A 11 6.19 -6.75 0.97
C VAL A 11 6.48 -8.19 0.59
N TYR A 12 7.74 -8.59 0.70
CA TYR A 12 8.15 -9.99 0.68
C TYR A 12 8.10 -10.60 2.08
N ILE A 13 7.66 -11.84 2.18
CA ILE A 13 7.67 -12.63 3.40
C ILE A 13 8.59 -13.82 3.19
N GLU A 14 9.52 -14.01 4.11
CA GLU A 14 10.43 -15.16 4.16
C GLU A 14 10.37 -15.79 5.55
N ASN A 15 10.10 -17.10 5.61
CA ASN A 15 9.99 -17.86 6.86
C ASN A 15 9.04 -17.24 7.92
N GLY A 16 7.97 -16.58 7.45
CA GLY A 16 6.98 -15.92 8.33
C GLY A 16 7.37 -14.51 8.76
N TYR A 17 8.52 -13.98 8.32
CA TYR A 17 8.98 -12.63 8.63
C TYR A 17 8.96 -11.75 7.39
N VAL A 18 8.65 -10.47 7.59
CA VAL A 18 8.78 -9.47 6.54
C VAL A 18 10.26 -9.22 6.28
N VAL A 19 10.68 -9.35 5.02
CA VAL A 19 12.06 -9.07 4.61
C VAL A 19 12.38 -7.59 4.87
N ASN A 20 13.54 -7.30 5.45
CA ASN A 20 13.99 -5.94 5.81
C ASN A 20 13.03 -5.17 6.74
N PHE A 21 12.36 -5.87 7.67
CA PHE A 21 11.49 -5.22 8.64
C PHE A 21 12.27 -4.37 9.67
N ASP A 22 11.88 -3.10 9.84
CA ASP A 22 12.41 -2.17 10.84
C ASP A 22 11.37 -1.97 11.94
N THR A 23 11.72 -2.30 13.19
CA THR A 23 10.81 -2.15 14.34
C THR A 23 10.47 -0.69 14.65
N ASN A 24 11.29 0.26 14.21
CA ASN A 24 11.01 1.70 14.33
C ASN A 24 10.07 2.21 13.22
N ASP A 25 9.75 1.36 12.24
CA ASP A 25 8.87 1.65 11.11
C ASP A 25 7.81 0.55 10.90
N PRO A 26 6.87 0.40 11.85
CA PRO A 26 5.87 -0.68 11.81
C PRO A 26 4.95 -0.55 10.59
N ILE A 27 4.51 -1.71 10.08
CA ILE A 27 3.46 -1.78 9.06
C ILE A 27 2.10 -1.76 9.74
N GLU A 28 1.24 -0.83 9.32
CA GLU A 28 -0.17 -0.84 9.67
C GLU A 28 -1.02 -1.04 8.41
N VAL A 29 -2.08 -1.84 8.50
CA VAL A 29 -3.00 -2.14 7.38
C VAL A 29 -4.44 -1.93 7.84
N SER A 30 -5.26 -1.30 6.98
CA SER A 30 -6.68 -1.07 7.21
C SER A 30 -7.49 -1.42 5.97
N PHE A 31 -8.46 -2.31 6.13
CA PHE A 31 -9.41 -2.69 5.09
C PHE A 31 -10.63 -1.76 4.99
N ARG A 32 -10.80 -0.86 5.97
CA ARG A 32 -12.04 -0.05 6.12
C ARG A 32 -11.85 1.40 5.71
N GLY A 33 -10.67 1.96 5.91
CA GLY A 33 -10.45 3.38 5.70
C GLY A 33 -8.98 3.78 5.73
N ASN A 34 -8.70 4.92 5.10
CA ASN A 34 -7.37 5.47 5.00
C ASN A 34 -6.84 5.97 6.34
N PHE A 35 -5.52 6.08 6.43
CA PHE A 35 -4.86 6.78 7.52
C PHE A 35 -4.83 8.28 7.25
N GLU A 36 -4.89 9.06 8.32
CA GLU A 36 -4.86 10.52 8.23
C GLU A 36 -3.60 11.02 7.52
N GLY A 37 -3.78 11.96 6.59
CA GLY A 37 -2.70 12.59 5.84
C GLY A 37 -2.06 11.73 4.74
N LEU A 38 -2.45 10.47 4.54
CA LEU A 38 -1.89 9.64 3.48
C LEU A 38 -2.62 9.83 2.13
N PRO A 39 -1.88 9.87 1.00
CA PRO A 39 -2.49 9.99 -0.31
C PRO A 39 -3.21 8.71 -0.71
N THR A 40 -4.19 8.85 -1.59
CA THR A 40 -4.94 7.72 -2.15
C THR A 40 -5.11 7.90 -3.64
N GLY A 41 -5.21 6.82 -4.41
CA GLY A 41 -5.45 6.92 -5.85
C GLY A 41 -6.76 7.64 -6.21
N LEU A 42 -7.72 7.67 -5.28
CA LEU A 42 -8.96 8.44 -5.45
C LEU A 42 -8.76 9.96 -5.28
N LYS A 43 -8.04 10.37 -4.23
CA LYS A 43 -7.86 11.79 -3.88
C LYS A 43 -6.64 12.45 -4.53
N ASN A 44 -5.69 11.63 -4.99
CA ASN A 44 -4.41 12.06 -5.51
C ASN A 44 -4.09 11.38 -6.86
N PRO A 45 -4.97 11.51 -7.88
CA PRO A 45 -4.74 10.91 -9.18
C PRO A 45 -3.46 11.42 -9.87
N GLU A 46 -2.98 12.62 -9.52
CA GLU A 46 -1.73 13.21 -10.01
C GLU A 46 -0.47 12.43 -9.61
N LEU A 47 -0.57 11.60 -8.57
CA LEU A 47 0.55 10.76 -8.10
C LEU A 47 0.58 9.40 -8.81
N LEU A 48 -0.35 9.13 -9.73
CA LEU A 48 -0.50 7.84 -10.38
C LEU A 48 0.28 7.77 -11.69
N SER A 49 1.01 6.66 -11.88
CA SER A 49 1.59 6.28 -13.16
C SER A 49 0.61 5.52 -14.05
N MET A 50 -0.47 4.99 -13.45
CA MET A 50 -1.58 4.34 -14.15
C MET A 50 -2.90 4.59 -13.43
N ILE A 51 -3.98 4.75 -14.20
CA ILE A 51 -5.31 5.03 -13.67
C ILE A 51 -6.07 3.70 -13.47
N TRP A 52 -6.72 3.58 -12.32
CA TRP A 52 -7.61 2.48 -11.99
C TRP A 52 -8.98 2.67 -12.66
N HIS A 53 -9.67 1.57 -12.99
CA HIS A 53 -11.00 1.66 -13.62
C HIS A 53 -12.14 1.37 -12.63
N HIS A 54 -12.09 0.23 -11.91
CA HIS A 54 -13.10 -0.15 -10.91
C HIS A 54 -12.44 -0.53 -9.59
N GLY A 55 -12.52 0.33 -8.57
CA GLY A 55 -11.82 0.10 -7.29
C GLY A 55 -10.33 0.42 -7.39
N HIS A 56 -9.48 -0.24 -6.60
CA HIS A 56 -8.02 -0.07 -6.60
C HIS A 56 -7.57 1.40 -6.47
N ASN A 57 -8.21 2.14 -5.57
CA ASN A 57 -8.03 3.58 -5.44
C ASN A 57 -7.64 4.00 -4.00
N GLY A 58 -7.19 3.04 -3.20
CA GLY A 58 -6.64 3.20 -1.86
C GLY A 58 -5.19 3.66 -1.88
N SER A 59 -4.33 3.07 -1.03
CA SER A 59 -2.92 3.47 -0.93
C SER A 59 -2.20 3.38 -2.27
N ILE A 60 -1.31 4.34 -2.52
CA ILE A 60 -0.47 4.38 -3.72
C ILE A 60 0.89 3.80 -3.38
N VAL A 61 1.33 2.80 -4.14
CA VAL A 61 2.68 2.22 -4.06
C VAL A 61 3.32 2.31 -5.43
N ASN A 62 4.45 3.00 -5.53
CA ASN A 62 5.19 3.20 -6.78
C ASN A 62 4.32 3.71 -7.95
N GLY A 63 3.42 4.65 -7.65
CA GLY A 63 2.48 5.22 -8.63
C GLY A 63 1.29 4.30 -9.00
N VAL A 64 1.21 3.11 -8.41
CA VAL A 64 0.12 2.14 -8.64
C VAL A 64 -0.80 2.13 -7.42
N PRO A 65 -2.09 2.46 -7.58
CA PRO A 65 -3.02 2.47 -6.47
C PRO A 65 -3.52 1.05 -6.16
N LYS A 66 -3.81 0.80 -4.88
CA LYS A 66 -4.14 -0.52 -4.31
C LYS A 66 -5.56 -0.54 -3.74
N ASN A 67 -6.10 -1.72 -3.43
CA ASN A 67 -7.48 -1.85 -2.94
C ASN A 67 -7.71 -1.38 -1.49
N TRP A 68 -6.66 -1.33 -0.67
CA TRP A 68 -6.77 -0.93 0.74
C TRP A 68 -5.65 0.01 1.15
N PHE A 69 -5.57 0.27 2.46
CA PHE A 69 -4.72 1.28 3.04
C PHE A 69 -3.61 0.64 3.85
N SER A 70 -2.39 1.11 3.65
CA SER A 70 -1.24 0.78 4.48
C SER A 70 -0.48 2.04 4.88
N LYS A 71 0.07 2.02 6.08
CA LYS A 71 0.91 3.08 6.61
C LYS A 71 2.25 2.52 7.09
N ARG A 72 3.28 3.31 6.81
CA ARG A 72 4.62 3.26 7.41
C ARG A 72 5.09 4.70 7.63
N ARG A 73 6.03 4.92 8.54
CA ARG A 73 6.75 6.19 8.71
C ARG A 73 7.68 6.45 7.54
N LYS A 74 8.41 5.43 7.06
CA LYS A 74 9.20 5.56 5.83
C LYS A 74 8.31 5.25 4.64
N LYS A 75 8.59 5.90 3.52
CA LYS A 75 7.87 5.64 2.27
C LYS A 75 8.06 4.16 1.92
N CYS A 76 6.98 3.48 1.54
CA CYS A 76 7.06 2.11 1.02
C CYS A 76 7.67 2.15 -0.39
N ASP A 77 8.94 2.52 -0.49
CA ASP A 77 9.73 2.30 -1.68
C ASP A 77 10.11 0.82 -1.61
N VAL A 78 9.38 -0.01 -2.35
CA VAL A 78 9.83 -1.38 -2.64
C VAL A 78 10.98 -1.22 -3.63
N GLU A 79 12.22 -1.32 -3.14
CA GLU A 79 13.40 -1.54 -3.99
C GLU A 79 13.31 -2.92 -4.69
#